data_AF-A0A3C0NNI4-F1
#
_entry.id   AF-A0A3C0NNI4-F1
#
_cell.length_a   1.000
_cell.length_b   1.000
_cell.length_c   1.000
_cell.angle_alpha   90.00
_cell.angle_beta   90.00
_cell.angle_gamma   90.00
#
_symmetry.space_group_name_H-M   'P 1'
#
loop_
_entity.id
_entity.type
_entity.pdbx_description
1 polymer ?
#
loop_
_entity_poly.entity_id
_entity_poly.type
_entity_poly.pdbx_seq_one_letter_code
_entity_poly.pdbx_strand_id
1 'polypeptide(L)'
;DSRYARFGRADELGRREFADELCDMVNHLYNCPCIAMWVIFNEGWGQFDAKQMTDAVRFIDNTRTIDHASGWHDQGCGDVKSVHVYFRPYRFRPDKKGRAVVLSEFGGYARAEEGHLFGKKTFGYKLYDSVDALSAALEKLFSRQIRPAKEKGLAAAVYTQLSDVEDEINGLVTYDRRVVKIEPERMRQITDLS
;
A
#
# COMPACT_ATOMS: atom_id res chain seq x y z
N ASP A 1 7.49 20.54 6.31
CA ASP A 1 8.73 20.15 7.03
C ASP A 1 9.86 20.46 6.08
N SER A 2 10.88 21.18 6.53
CA SER A 2 11.99 21.65 5.70
C SER A 2 13.12 20.62 5.52
N ARG A 3 12.94 19.37 5.98
CA ARG A 3 13.92 18.26 5.83
C ARG A 3 13.95 17.67 4.41
N TYR A 4 13.98 18.52 3.39
CA TYR A 4 13.86 18.12 1.99
C TYR A 4 14.97 17.15 1.51
N ALA A 5 16.22 17.36 1.95
CA ALA A 5 17.33 16.49 1.60
C ALA A 5 17.16 15.06 2.13
N ARG A 6 16.51 14.88 3.29
CA ARG A 6 16.32 13.58 3.93
C ARG A 6 15.38 12.66 3.13
N PHE A 7 14.49 13.24 2.32
CA PHE A 7 13.50 12.53 1.52
C PHE A 7 13.74 12.64 0.01
N GLY A 8 14.94 13.07 -0.41
CA GLY A 8 15.32 13.13 -1.82
C GLY A 8 14.59 14.21 -2.64
N ARG A 9 14.26 15.35 -2.02
CA ARG A 9 13.51 16.45 -2.65
C ARG A 9 14.16 17.81 -2.45
N ALA A 10 15.51 17.88 -2.41
CA ALA A 10 16.23 19.14 -2.19
C ALA A 10 15.99 20.16 -3.32
N ASP A 11 15.70 19.71 -4.54
CA ASP A 11 15.40 20.58 -5.67
C ASP A 11 14.03 21.27 -5.54
N GLU A 12 14.03 22.59 -5.67
CA GLU A 12 12.81 23.41 -5.55
C GLU A 12 11.92 23.32 -6.77
N LEU A 13 12.51 23.22 -7.97
CA LEU A 13 11.74 23.12 -9.21
C LEU A 13 10.93 21.81 -9.20
N GLY A 14 11.56 20.68 -8.91
CA GLY A 14 10.85 19.40 -8.81
C GLY A 14 9.77 19.36 -7.71
N ARG A 15 9.89 20.15 -6.63
CA ARG A 15 8.81 20.28 -5.64
C ARG A 15 7.62 21.07 -6.19
N ARG A 16 7.87 22.13 -6.96
CA ARG A 16 6.81 22.92 -7.60
C ARG A 16 6.12 22.11 -8.68
N GLU A 17 6.89 21.45 -9.55
CA GLU A 17 6.36 20.55 -10.60
C GLU A 17 5.45 19.47 -9.99
N PHE A 18 5.89 18.79 -8.92
CA PHE A 18 5.05 17.81 -8.23
C PHE A 18 3.75 18.41 -7.69
N ALA A 19 3.80 19.61 -7.10
CA ALA A 19 2.62 20.26 -6.55
C ALA A 19 1.61 20.64 -7.65
N ASP A 20 2.10 21.13 -8.79
CA ASP A 20 1.29 21.45 -9.96
C ASP A 20 0.66 20.18 -10.55
N GLU A 21 1.47 19.13 -10.79
CA GLU A 21 0.99 17.83 -11.30
C GLU A 21 -0.01 17.15 -10.36
N LEU A 22 0.17 17.27 -9.05
CA LEU A 22 -0.79 16.77 -8.05
C LEU A 22 -2.13 17.49 -8.19
N CYS A 23 -2.12 18.83 -8.32
CA CYS A 23 -3.34 19.61 -8.49
C CYS A 23 -4.03 19.29 -9.82
N ASP A 24 -3.26 19.16 -10.90
CA ASP A 24 -3.76 18.81 -12.23
C ASP A 24 -4.38 17.41 -12.24
N MET A 25 -3.75 16.43 -11.61
CA MET A 25 -4.30 15.08 -11.47
C MET A 25 -5.65 15.10 -10.75
N VAL A 26 -5.75 15.79 -9.60
CA VAL A 26 -7.01 15.85 -8.83
C VAL A 26 -8.09 16.58 -9.64
N ASN A 27 -7.77 17.71 -10.27
CA ASN A 27 -8.71 18.44 -11.14
C ASN A 27 -9.15 17.63 -12.35
N HIS A 28 -8.30 16.76 -12.90
CA HIS A 28 -8.67 15.92 -14.03
C HIS A 28 -9.63 14.80 -13.61
N LEU A 29 -9.45 14.28 -12.40
CA LEU A 29 -10.09 13.04 -11.94
C LEU A 29 -11.18 13.25 -10.86
N TYR A 30 -11.43 14.47 -10.37
CA TYR A 30 -12.37 14.74 -9.27
C TYR A 30 -13.79 14.22 -9.53
N ASN A 31 -14.21 14.14 -10.79
CA ASN A 31 -15.54 13.66 -11.17
C ASN A 31 -15.56 12.15 -11.52
N CYS A 32 -14.50 11.40 -11.21
CA CYS A 32 -14.47 9.95 -11.36
C CYS A 32 -15.00 9.28 -10.07
N PRO A 33 -16.24 8.74 -10.05
CA PRO A 33 -16.83 8.18 -8.83
C PRO A 33 -16.15 6.88 -8.37
N CYS A 34 -15.38 6.21 -9.23
CA CYS A 34 -14.62 5.02 -8.88
C CYS A 34 -13.37 5.29 -8.01
N ILE A 35 -12.95 6.56 -7.89
CA ILE A 35 -11.84 6.95 -7.00
C ILE A 35 -12.40 7.14 -5.60
N ALA A 36 -11.87 6.39 -4.63
CA ALA A 36 -12.31 6.43 -3.24
C ALA A 36 -11.41 7.28 -2.32
N MET A 37 -10.14 7.46 -2.70
CA MET A 37 -9.13 8.07 -1.85
C MET A 37 -8.00 8.68 -2.70
N TRP A 38 -7.44 9.79 -2.21
CA TRP A 38 -6.21 10.39 -2.72
C TRP A 38 -5.02 9.96 -1.85
N VAL A 39 -4.03 9.29 -2.44
CA VAL A 39 -2.78 8.95 -1.76
C VAL A 39 -1.67 9.84 -2.31
N ILE A 40 -1.02 10.63 -1.46
CA ILE A 40 -0.06 11.66 -1.91
C ILE A 40 1.38 11.12 -1.92
N PHE A 41 1.82 10.51 -0.82
CA PHE A 41 3.18 10.02 -0.66
C PHE A 41 3.19 8.57 -0.17
N ASN A 42 4.30 7.87 -0.41
CA ASN A 42 4.50 6.48 0.01
C ASN A 42 5.80 6.33 0.82
N GLU A 43 5.72 5.83 2.06
CA GLU A 43 6.86 5.54 2.94
C GLU A 43 7.93 6.65 3.08
N GLY A 44 7.54 7.92 2.89
CA GLY A 44 8.47 9.06 2.88
C GLY A 44 9.25 9.25 1.58
N TRP A 45 9.06 8.38 0.59
CA TRP A 45 9.66 8.54 -0.74
C TRP A 45 9.17 9.81 -1.38
N GLY A 46 10.07 10.77 -1.52
CA GLY A 46 9.74 12.05 -2.11
C GLY A 46 8.78 12.90 -1.28
N GLN A 47 8.57 12.61 0.00
CA GLN A 47 7.64 13.34 0.85
C GLN A 47 8.20 14.72 1.22
N PHE A 48 7.44 15.77 0.93
CA PHE A 48 7.72 17.14 1.35
C PHE A 48 6.40 17.87 1.63
N ASP A 49 6.43 18.85 2.54
CA ASP A 49 5.30 19.72 2.88
C ASP A 49 3.93 19.05 2.86
N ALA A 50 3.86 17.84 3.45
CA ALA A 50 2.73 16.95 3.26
C ALA A 50 1.40 17.53 3.73
N LYS A 51 1.44 18.36 4.79
CA LYS A 51 0.27 19.14 5.21
C LYS A 51 -0.21 20.10 4.10
N GLN A 52 0.69 20.85 3.48
CA GLN A 52 0.33 21.80 2.41
C GLN A 52 -0.25 21.06 1.20
N MET A 53 0.36 19.93 0.81
CA MET A 53 -0.16 19.09 -0.28
C MET A 53 -1.55 18.52 0.07
N THR A 54 -1.75 18.08 1.32
CA THR A 54 -3.06 17.63 1.80
C THR A 54 -4.11 18.73 1.76
N ASP A 55 -3.74 19.94 2.20
CA ASP A 55 -4.63 21.10 2.19
C ASP A 55 -4.99 21.48 0.73
N ALA A 56 -4.04 21.41 -0.20
CA ALA A 56 -4.26 21.67 -1.62
C ALA A 56 -5.21 20.65 -2.27
N VAL A 57 -4.98 19.35 -2.04
CA VAL A 57 -5.88 18.29 -2.51
C VAL A 57 -7.29 18.48 -1.94
N ARG A 58 -7.41 18.76 -0.63
CA ARG A 58 -8.70 18.97 0.04
C ARG A 58 -9.43 20.21 -0.47
N PHE A 59 -8.70 21.24 -0.88
CA PHE A 59 -9.28 22.44 -1.47
C PHE A 59 -9.95 22.13 -2.82
N ILE A 60 -9.34 21.28 -3.64
CA ILE A 60 -9.87 20.87 -4.94
C ILE A 60 -10.99 19.84 -4.78
N ASP A 61 -10.79 18.82 -3.94
CA ASP A 61 -11.75 17.74 -3.70
C ASP A 61 -11.86 17.41 -2.20
N ASN A 62 -12.95 17.85 -1.58
CA ASN A 62 -13.28 17.54 -0.19
C ASN A 62 -14.27 16.37 -0.04
N THR A 63 -14.61 15.69 -1.14
CA THR A 63 -15.61 14.61 -1.15
C THR A 63 -15.01 13.22 -0.93
N ARG A 64 -13.68 13.10 -1.04
CA ARG A 64 -12.92 11.86 -0.87
C ARG A 64 -11.95 11.94 0.29
N THR A 65 -11.59 10.78 0.84
CA THR A 65 -10.57 10.69 1.89
C THR A 65 -9.17 10.91 1.33
N ILE A 66 -8.26 11.40 2.18
CA ILE A 66 -6.87 11.67 1.81
C ILE A 66 -5.93 10.88 2.73
N ASP A 67 -5.10 10.03 2.13
CA ASP A 67 -3.92 9.45 2.76
C ASP A 67 -2.68 10.27 2.36
N HIS A 68 -2.25 11.17 3.24
CA HIS A 68 -1.17 12.08 2.90
C HIS A 68 0.20 11.37 2.85
N ALA A 69 0.38 10.27 3.58
CA ALA A 69 1.62 9.51 3.59
C ALA A 69 1.32 8.05 3.96
N SER A 70 1.22 7.22 2.93
CA SER A 70 1.00 5.79 3.10
C SER A 70 2.18 5.14 3.81
N GLY A 71 1.88 4.32 4.80
CA GLY A 71 2.88 3.56 5.55
C GLY A 71 3.62 4.34 6.63
N TRP A 72 4.62 5.15 6.24
CA TRP A 72 5.57 5.79 7.16
C TRP A 72 5.43 7.32 7.16
N HIS A 73 6.15 7.98 8.07
CA HIS A 73 6.26 9.45 8.11
C HIS A 73 4.92 10.21 8.19
N ASP A 74 3.92 9.59 8.83
CA ASP A 74 2.62 10.19 9.13
C ASP A 74 2.77 11.47 9.96
N GLN A 75 2.33 12.60 9.37
CA GLN A 75 2.30 13.92 10.02
C GLN A 75 0.91 14.21 10.63
N GLY A 76 -0.04 13.30 10.43
CA GLY A 76 -1.39 13.35 10.98
C GLY A 76 -2.26 14.46 10.40
N CYS A 77 -2.09 14.75 9.11
CA CYS A 77 -2.87 15.72 8.35
C CYS A 77 -3.89 15.09 7.38
N GLY A 78 -3.76 13.80 7.03
CA GLY A 78 -4.75 13.05 6.27
C GLY A 78 -5.91 12.50 7.13
N ASP A 79 -6.90 11.90 6.46
CA ASP A 79 -8.12 11.34 7.08
C ASP A 79 -7.91 9.94 7.66
N VAL A 80 -6.87 9.24 7.23
CA VAL A 80 -6.57 7.87 7.67
C VAL A 80 -5.23 7.76 8.38
N LYS A 81 -5.10 6.74 9.22
CA LYS A 81 -3.83 6.25 9.73
C LYS A 81 -3.40 5.05 8.88
N SER A 82 -2.57 5.32 7.89
CA SER A 82 -2.02 4.34 6.97
C SER A 82 -0.77 3.68 7.55
N VAL A 83 -0.64 2.35 7.46
CA VAL A 83 0.51 1.60 8.00
C VAL A 83 0.93 0.47 7.07
N HIS A 84 2.24 0.30 6.92
CA HIS A 84 2.86 -0.81 6.17
C HIS A 84 3.52 -1.78 7.14
N VAL A 85 3.20 -3.08 7.03
CA VAL A 85 3.76 -4.10 7.93
C VAL A 85 4.07 -5.40 7.19
N TYR A 86 5.38 -5.64 7.01
CA TYR A 86 5.88 -6.85 6.37
C TYR A 86 6.68 -7.77 7.32
N PHE A 87 7.58 -7.19 8.11
CA PHE A 87 8.61 -7.94 8.85
C PHE A 87 8.14 -8.53 10.18
N ARG A 88 6.91 -8.21 10.62
CA ARG A 88 6.41 -8.62 11.94
C ARG A 88 4.91 -8.93 11.89
N PRO A 89 4.39 -9.76 12.80
CA PRO A 89 2.96 -9.95 12.93
C PRO A 89 2.24 -8.62 13.17
N TYR A 90 1.26 -8.31 12.34
CA TYR A 90 0.38 -7.17 12.51
C TYR A 90 -0.53 -7.37 13.72
N ARG A 91 -0.65 -6.31 14.52
CA ARG A 91 -1.59 -6.22 15.63
C ARG A 91 -2.25 -4.85 15.57
N PHE A 92 -3.57 -4.85 15.42
CA PHE A 92 -4.34 -3.61 15.35
C PHE A 92 -4.12 -2.74 16.58
N ARG A 93 -3.99 -1.44 16.34
CA ARG A 93 -4.03 -0.40 17.36
C ARG A 93 -4.85 0.77 16.81
N PRO A 94 -5.82 1.30 17.57
CA PRO A 94 -6.55 2.49 17.13
C PRO A 94 -5.61 3.69 17.03
N ASP A 95 -5.89 4.59 16.09
CA ASP A 95 -5.17 5.85 15.99
C ASP A 95 -5.54 6.76 17.16
N LYS A 96 -4.53 7.41 17.77
CA LYS A 96 -4.75 8.30 18.93
C LYS A 96 -5.56 9.55 18.58
N LYS A 97 -5.61 9.94 17.29
CA LYS A 97 -6.41 11.06 16.80
C LYS A 97 -7.81 10.63 16.33
N GLY A 98 -8.18 9.36 16.49
CA GLY A 98 -9.50 8.85 16.10
C GLY A 98 -9.69 8.61 14.60
N ARG A 99 -8.64 8.70 13.79
CA ARG A 99 -8.71 8.39 12.35
C ARG A 99 -8.95 6.90 12.11
N ALA A 100 -9.59 6.57 10.99
CA ALA A 100 -9.68 5.20 10.52
C ALA A 100 -8.28 4.63 10.25
N VAL A 101 -7.99 3.42 10.74
CA VAL A 101 -6.69 2.78 10.54
C VAL A 101 -6.78 1.86 9.33
N VAL A 102 -5.83 2.00 8.40
CA VAL A 102 -5.73 1.22 7.18
C VAL A 102 -4.37 0.52 7.16
N LEU A 103 -4.38 -0.80 6.96
CA LEU A 103 -3.18 -1.58 6.68
C LEU A 103 -2.95 -1.56 5.17
N SER A 104 -2.43 -0.45 4.66
CA SER A 104 -2.34 -0.12 3.24
C SER A 104 -1.28 -0.93 2.48
N GLU A 105 -0.34 -1.55 3.19
CA GLU A 105 0.52 -2.57 2.63
C GLU A 105 0.85 -3.63 3.69
N PHE A 106 0.68 -4.89 3.32
CA PHE A 106 1.11 -6.01 4.14
C PHE A 106 1.31 -7.27 3.28
N GLY A 107 1.88 -8.29 3.93
CA GLY A 107 2.09 -9.57 3.29
C GLY A 107 3.48 -9.65 2.69
N GLY A 108 3.56 -9.61 1.36
CA GLY A 108 4.84 -9.76 0.67
C GLY A 108 5.39 -11.19 0.72
N TYR A 109 4.49 -12.18 0.72
CA TYR A 109 4.85 -13.59 0.65
C TYR A 109 5.12 -13.96 -0.80
N ALA A 110 6.26 -14.58 -1.02
CA ALA A 110 6.81 -14.81 -2.34
C ALA A 110 6.99 -16.29 -2.62
N ARG A 111 6.78 -16.65 -3.88
CA ARG A 111 7.16 -17.95 -4.45
C ARG A 111 7.74 -17.67 -5.82
N ALA A 112 8.93 -18.21 -6.09
CA ALA A 112 9.52 -18.14 -7.41
C ALA A 112 8.74 -19.04 -8.38
N GLU A 113 8.54 -18.55 -9.59
CA GLU A 113 8.00 -19.33 -10.71
C GLU A 113 9.09 -19.37 -11.79
N GLU A 114 9.71 -20.54 -11.94
CA GLU A 114 10.86 -20.71 -12.83
C GLU A 114 10.45 -20.43 -14.29
N GLY A 115 11.32 -19.75 -15.04
CA GLY A 115 11.00 -19.31 -16.41
C GLY A 115 10.11 -18.07 -16.50
N HIS A 116 9.58 -17.57 -15.37
CA HIS A 116 8.72 -16.39 -15.31
C HIS A 116 9.28 -15.26 -14.43
N LEU A 117 10.56 -15.36 -14.03
CA LEU A 117 11.29 -14.33 -13.29
C LEU A 117 11.85 -13.26 -14.22
N PHE A 118 11.93 -12.02 -13.75
CA PHE A 118 12.61 -10.94 -14.50
C PHE A 118 14.11 -11.20 -14.64
N GLY A 119 14.74 -11.69 -13.57
CA GLY A 119 16.16 -11.94 -13.51
C GLY A 119 16.52 -13.00 -12.48
N LYS A 120 17.83 -13.16 -12.23
CA LYS A 120 18.35 -14.13 -11.26
C LYS A 120 18.20 -13.68 -9.80
N LYS A 121 18.02 -12.39 -9.58
CA LYS A 121 17.83 -11.83 -8.25
C LYS A 121 16.34 -11.92 -7.93
N THR A 122 16.05 -12.33 -6.70
CA THR A 122 14.69 -12.43 -6.20
C THR A 122 14.62 -11.88 -4.79
N PHE A 123 13.58 -11.14 -4.51
CA PHE A 123 13.25 -10.57 -3.23
C PHE A 123 11.79 -10.87 -2.89
N GLY A 124 11.57 -11.16 -1.62
CA GLY A 124 10.27 -11.28 -1.01
C GLY A 124 10.44 -11.27 0.49
N TYR A 125 9.48 -10.71 1.21
CA TYR A 125 9.57 -10.57 2.66
C TYR A 125 9.51 -11.93 3.37
N LYS A 126 8.91 -12.93 2.71
CA LYS A 126 8.99 -14.33 3.11
C LYS A 126 8.84 -15.26 1.91
N LEU A 127 9.79 -16.18 1.74
CA LEU A 127 9.82 -17.12 0.62
C LEU A 127 9.15 -18.46 0.98
N TYR A 128 8.52 -19.06 -0.02
CA TYR A 128 7.85 -20.35 0.04
C TYR A 128 8.18 -21.16 -1.21
N ASP A 129 8.33 -22.47 -1.04
CA ASP A 129 8.82 -23.35 -2.11
C ASP A 129 7.69 -24.05 -2.88
N SER A 130 6.43 -23.89 -2.45
CA SER A 130 5.28 -24.51 -3.12
C SER A 130 4.02 -23.65 -3.02
N VAL A 131 3.09 -23.88 -3.95
CA VAL A 131 1.75 -23.27 -3.95
C VAL A 131 1.00 -23.59 -2.65
N ASP A 132 1.11 -24.81 -2.15
CA ASP A 132 0.48 -25.23 -0.89
C ASP A 132 1.05 -24.49 0.32
N ALA A 133 2.39 -24.35 0.39
CA ALA A 133 3.05 -23.66 1.49
C ALA A 133 2.71 -22.16 1.50
N LEU A 134 2.67 -21.53 0.32
CA LEU A 134 2.23 -20.15 0.15
C LEU A 134 0.75 -19.99 0.53
N SER A 135 -0.12 -20.89 0.06
CA SER A 135 -1.56 -20.87 0.37
C SER A 135 -1.83 -21.02 1.86
N ALA A 136 -1.20 -21.98 2.54
CA ALA A 136 -1.34 -22.19 3.98
C ALA A 136 -0.83 -20.99 4.78
N ALA A 137 0.23 -20.34 4.31
CA ALA A 137 0.74 -19.14 4.94
C ALA A 137 -0.20 -17.94 4.79
N LEU A 138 -0.78 -17.74 3.62
CA LEU A 138 -1.78 -16.70 3.37
C LEU A 138 -3.02 -16.93 4.24
N GLU A 139 -3.53 -18.17 4.30
CA GLU A 139 -4.63 -18.53 5.19
C GLU A 139 -4.32 -18.21 6.66
N LYS A 140 -3.10 -18.52 7.12
CA LYS A 140 -2.65 -18.17 8.47
C LYS A 140 -2.53 -16.65 8.67
N LEU A 141 -2.03 -15.91 7.68
CA LEU A 141 -1.90 -14.46 7.73
C LEU A 141 -3.28 -13.80 7.91
N PHE A 142 -4.25 -14.16 7.07
CA PHE A 142 -5.60 -13.60 7.13
C PHE A 142 -6.35 -14.02 8.39
N SER A 143 -6.36 -15.32 8.73
CA SER A 143 -7.09 -15.83 9.90
C SER A 143 -6.51 -15.36 11.24
N ARG A 144 -5.18 -15.21 11.37
CA ARG A 144 -4.55 -14.87 12.66
C ARG A 144 -4.28 -13.39 12.85
N GLN A 145 -4.26 -12.59 11.78
CA GLN A 145 -3.88 -11.17 11.86
C GLN A 145 -4.96 -10.26 11.30
N ILE A 146 -5.48 -10.52 10.10
CA ILE A 146 -6.41 -9.60 9.43
C ILE A 146 -7.82 -9.72 9.99
N ARG A 147 -8.36 -10.94 10.14
CA ARG A 147 -9.70 -11.16 10.72
C ARG A 147 -9.80 -10.59 12.16
N PRO A 148 -8.87 -10.88 13.08
CA PRO A 148 -8.92 -10.27 14.42
C PRO A 148 -8.68 -8.76 14.43
N ALA A 149 -7.97 -8.22 13.42
CA ALA A 149 -7.80 -6.77 13.29
C ALA A 149 -9.09 -6.10 12.80
N LYS A 150 -9.80 -6.71 11.84
CA LYS A 150 -11.12 -6.27 11.37
C LYS A 150 -12.10 -6.20 12.54
N GLU A 151 -12.18 -7.25 13.35
CA GLU A 151 -13.04 -7.30 14.57
C GLU A 151 -12.75 -6.16 15.56
N LYS A 152 -11.52 -5.62 15.55
CA LYS A 152 -11.10 -4.52 16.41
C LYS A 152 -11.22 -3.13 15.78
N GLY A 153 -11.69 -3.04 14.53
CA GLY A 153 -11.92 -1.77 13.84
C GLY A 153 -10.88 -1.42 12.76
N LEU A 154 -10.12 -2.39 12.23
CA LEU A 154 -9.34 -2.17 11.01
C LEU A 154 -10.31 -1.84 9.86
N ALA A 155 -10.13 -0.66 9.26
CA ALA A 155 -11.06 -0.16 8.25
C ALA A 155 -10.80 -0.75 6.86
N ALA A 156 -9.54 -0.99 6.51
CA ALA A 156 -9.14 -1.61 5.25
C ALA A 156 -7.78 -2.31 5.37
N ALA A 157 -7.54 -3.25 4.46
CA ALA A 157 -6.27 -3.96 4.31
C ALA A 157 -5.98 -4.18 2.81
N VAL A 158 -4.76 -3.86 2.37
CA VAL A 158 -4.33 -4.02 0.97
C VAL A 158 -3.10 -4.93 0.93
N TYR A 159 -3.25 -6.07 0.27
CA TYR A 159 -2.19 -7.06 0.14
C TYR A 159 -1.23 -6.66 -0.99
N THR A 160 0.07 -6.60 -0.68
CA THR A 160 1.13 -6.37 -1.67
C THR A 160 1.60 -7.73 -2.21
N GLN A 161 1.51 -8.01 -3.51
CA GLN A 161 1.03 -7.16 -4.62
C GLN A 161 0.33 -7.99 -5.72
N LEU A 162 -0.22 -7.32 -6.74
CA LEU A 162 -0.90 -8.00 -7.83
C LEU A 162 0.05 -8.85 -8.67
N SER A 163 1.13 -8.27 -9.21
CA SER A 163 2.11 -8.96 -10.04
C SER A 163 3.50 -8.83 -9.46
N ASP A 164 4.42 -9.73 -9.81
CA ASP A 164 5.84 -9.51 -9.55
C ASP A 164 6.32 -8.24 -10.27
N VAL A 165 7.26 -7.54 -9.65
CA VAL A 165 7.89 -6.32 -10.16
C VAL A 165 9.40 -6.49 -10.07
N GLU A 166 10.03 -6.69 -11.23
CA GLU A 166 11.47 -6.91 -11.36
C GLU A 166 11.96 -8.01 -10.41
N ASP A 167 12.85 -7.67 -9.47
CA ASP A 167 13.39 -8.59 -8.49
C ASP A 167 12.38 -8.93 -7.37
N GLU A 168 11.30 -8.16 -7.18
CA GLU A 168 10.29 -8.41 -6.16
C GLU A 168 9.21 -9.40 -6.64
N ILE A 169 9.21 -10.60 -6.06
CA ILE A 169 8.47 -11.77 -6.57
C ILE A 169 7.29 -12.22 -5.68
N ASN A 170 6.74 -11.29 -4.90
CA ASN A 170 5.59 -11.47 -4.01
C ASN A 170 4.24 -11.12 -4.68
N GLY A 171 4.19 -11.09 -6.01
CA GLY A 171 2.96 -10.93 -6.76
C GLY A 171 2.06 -12.15 -6.69
N LEU A 172 0.74 -11.94 -6.82
CA LEU A 172 -0.21 -13.02 -7.07
C LEU A 172 -0.11 -13.57 -8.50
N VAL A 173 0.43 -12.80 -9.44
CA VAL A 173 0.77 -13.22 -10.80
C VAL A 173 2.24 -12.97 -11.10
N THR A 174 2.80 -13.73 -12.04
CA THR A 174 4.20 -13.60 -12.44
C THR A 174 4.53 -12.25 -13.10
N TYR A 175 5.83 -11.97 -13.24
CA TYR A 175 6.34 -10.75 -13.86
C TYR A 175 5.76 -10.52 -15.27
N ASP A 176 5.71 -11.58 -16.08
CA ASP A 176 5.15 -11.57 -17.43
C ASP A 176 3.61 -11.69 -17.47
N ARG A 177 2.96 -11.77 -16.30
CA ARG A 177 1.51 -11.93 -16.11
C ARG A 177 0.92 -13.18 -16.80
N ARG A 178 1.74 -14.20 -17.05
CA ARG A 178 1.32 -15.45 -17.70
C ARG A 178 0.85 -16.52 -16.73
N VAL A 179 1.35 -16.51 -15.50
CA VAL A 179 1.02 -17.51 -14.49
C VAL A 179 0.41 -16.84 -13.28
N VAL A 180 -0.73 -17.35 -12.85
CA VAL A 180 -1.38 -17.00 -11.59
C VAL A 180 -0.79 -17.92 -10.51
N LYS A 181 -0.09 -17.35 -9.54
CA LYS A 181 0.66 -18.13 -8.52
C LYS A 181 -0.24 -18.73 -7.45
N ILE A 182 -1.41 -18.15 -7.23
CA ILE A 182 -2.47 -18.64 -6.33
C ILE A 182 -3.80 -18.47 -7.04
N GLU A 183 -4.55 -19.57 -7.16
CA GLU A 183 -5.87 -19.58 -7.79
C GLU A 183 -6.79 -18.48 -7.22
N PRO A 184 -7.48 -17.70 -8.07
CA PRO A 184 -8.30 -16.58 -7.62
C PRO A 184 -9.40 -17.00 -6.63
N GLU A 185 -9.98 -18.17 -6.83
CA GLU A 185 -11.01 -18.70 -5.93
C GLU A 185 -10.44 -19.10 -4.57
N ARG A 186 -9.21 -19.61 -4.53
CA ARG A 186 -8.51 -19.89 -3.27
C ARG A 186 -8.21 -18.59 -2.52
N MET A 187 -7.78 -17.54 -3.22
CA MET A 187 -7.60 -16.22 -2.61
C MET A 187 -8.92 -15.63 -2.12
N ARG A 188 -10.02 -15.79 -2.88
CA ARG A 188 -11.36 -15.36 -2.44
C ARG A 188 -11.74 -16.01 -1.11
N GLN A 189 -11.56 -17.32 -0.97
CA GLN A 189 -11.83 -18.04 0.28
C GLN A 189 -10.96 -17.57 1.44
N ILE A 190 -9.66 -17.33 1.20
CA ILE A 190 -8.73 -16.84 2.23
C ILE A 190 -9.11 -15.42 2.70
N THR A 191 -9.52 -14.57 1.76
CA THR A 191 -9.88 -13.17 1.99
C THR A 191 -11.34 -12.96 2.37
N ASP A 192 -12.16 -14.02 2.37
CA ASP A 192 -13.51 -13.95 2.89
C ASP A 192 -13.43 -13.77 4.42
N LEU A 193 -13.73 -12.53 4.83
CA LEU A 193 -13.74 -12.10 6.23
C LEU A 193 -15.16 -12.00 6.79
N SER A 194 -16.16 -12.50 6.06
CA SER A 194 -17.53 -12.64 6.60
C SER A 194 -17.56 -13.50 7.85
#